data_AF-F0H274-F1
#
_entry.id   AF-F0H274-F1
#
_cell.length_a   1.000
_cell.length_b   1.000
_cell.length_c   1.000
_cell.angle_alpha   90.00
_cell.angle_beta   90.00
_cell.angle_gamma   90.00
#
_symmetry.space_group_name_H-M   'P 1'
#
loop_
_entity.id
_entity.type
_entity.pdbx_description
1 polymer ?
#
loop_
_entity_poly.entity_id
_entity_poly.type
_entity_poly.pdbx_seq_one_letter_code
_entity_poly.pdbx_strand_id
1 'polypeptide(L)'
;MIYIRLESVELKGFKSFAERTKIKFNNQITAVVGPNGSGKSNIADAIKWVLGEQSVKSLRGKKMDDVIFQGSDQKKPMNMAEVNLSFDNKDRALSSDYDLVKISRRIYRNGDNEYRLNGKRVRLKDVKELFLDTGIGKEGYSVIGQGRIDEILNSSNQERRNIFEEASGIATHKYRREESLKKLSKVDDDLEIIQREWEYKNKDKNKLEIEAKNFDKHHEIEELLDKKSYYFYISRSKSLEEKNKELIEDIKNIKKSQEEKTKEFDKVNESLLPIADSIRNLEKNYEKICQDILNKEKNIDKLTNKIQLDEQKLSYNQKDLERNKKDFESYDEKIKKYKISLDDQKSKLDQTKNLIKNLEIENEDFLKKKKQNLSTLSTIKNDLVSLKDSEKKLNKLIYDYDIDQKTRLILKERRDKNNKEIKEKISDFEKELTDIKGDLSAFKEEKNALSKKLMIQMKTLIK
;
A
#
# COMPACT_ATOMS: atom_id res chain seq x y z
N MET A 1 -95.71 -42.53 -30.68
CA MET A 1 -94.59 -43.49 -30.76
C MET A 1 -93.66 -42.95 -31.82
N ILE A 2 -92.47 -42.53 -31.40
CA ILE A 2 -91.47 -41.89 -32.27
C ILE A 2 -90.86 -43.00 -33.12
N TYR A 3 -90.87 -42.86 -34.44
CA TYR A 3 -90.40 -43.89 -35.37
C TYR A 3 -89.37 -43.28 -36.32
N ILE A 4 -88.13 -43.16 -35.82
CA ILE A 4 -86.98 -42.96 -36.70
C ILE A 4 -86.84 -44.20 -37.58
N ARG A 5 -86.92 -44.00 -38.89
CA ARG A 5 -86.78 -45.07 -39.86
C ARG A 5 -85.55 -44.84 -40.72
N LEU A 6 -84.66 -45.83 -40.74
CA LEU A 6 -83.58 -45.91 -41.71
C LEU A 6 -84.20 -46.16 -43.10
N GLU A 7 -84.12 -45.20 -44.00
CA GLU A 7 -84.68 -45.28 -45.36
C GLU A 7 -83.71 -45.99 -46.32
N SER A 8 -82.41 -45.70 -46.21
CA SER A 8 -81.41 -46.38 -47.03
C SER A 8 -80.02 -46.40 -46.42
N VAL A 9 -79.26 -47.44 -46.79
CA VAL A 9 -77.83 -47.60 -46.54
C VAL A 9 -77.14 -47.61 -47.90
N GLU A 10 -76.16 -46.74 -48.09
CA GLU A 10 -75.35 -46.68 -49.29
C GLU A 10 -73.88 -46.92 -48.93
N LEU A 11 -73.27 -47.90 -49.60
CA LEU A 11 -71.94 -48.44 -49.29
C LEU A 11 -71.06 -48.25 -50.52
N LYS A 12 -69.82 -47.79 -50.34
CA LYS A 12 -68.82 -47.72 -51.40
C LYS A 12 -67.43 -47.99 -50.83
N GLY A 13 -66.74 -48.98 -51.37
CA GLY A 13 -65.43 -49.40 -50.88
C GLY A 13 -65.43 -49.90 -49.44
N PHE A 14 -66.59 -50.30 -48.89
CA PHE A 14 -66.72 -50.77 -47.51
C PHE A 14 -66.73 -52.29 -47.46
N LYS A 15 -65.71 -52.90 -46.87
CA LYS A 15 -65.54 -54.37 -46.78
C LYS A 15 -65.86 -55.04 -48.12
N SER A 16 -66.81 -55.97 -48.16
CA SER A 16 -67.23 -56.70 -49.37
C SER A 16 -67.86 -55.84 -50.48
N PHE A 17 -68.17 -54.57 -50.23
CA PHE A 17 -68.85 -53.67 -51.17
C PHE A 17 -67.86 -52.77 -51.91
N ALA A 18 -67.25 -53.30 -52.98
CA ALA A 18 -66.30 -52.54 -53.81
C ALA A 18 -67.00 -51.42 -54.61
N GLU A 19 -68.13 -51.73 -55.24
CA GLU A 19 -68.91 -50.75 -56.00
C GLU A 19 -69.92 -50.02 -55.10
N ARG A 20 -70.46 -48.92 -55.62
CA ARG A 20 -71.50 -48.16 -54.92
C ARG A 20 -72.80 -48.97 -54.91
N THR A 21 -73.17 -49.47 -53.74
CA THR A 21 -74.39 -50.25 -53.53
C THR A 21 -75.35 -49.49 -52.63
N LYS A 22 -76.57 -49.23 -53.09
CA LYS A 22 -77.63 -48.60 -52.28
C LYS A 22 -78.72 -49.63 -51.95
N ILE A 23 -78.92 -49.86 -50.66
CA ILE A 23 -79.95 -50.73 -50.10
C ILE A 23 -81.06 -49.83 -49.54
N LYS A 24 -82.30 -50.01 -50.01
CA LYS A 24 -83.48 -49.28 -49.53
C LYS A 24 -84.28 -50.15 -48.57
N PHE A 25 -84.76 -49.56 -47.48
CA PHE A 25 -85.58 -50.23 -46.46
C PHE A 25 -87.00 -49.64 -46.52
N ASN A 26 -87.85 -50.24 -47.36
CA ASN A 26 -89.19 -49.70 -47.62
C ASN A 26 -90.27 -50.27 -46.69
N ASN A 27 -89.98 -51.40 -46.02
CA ASN A 27 -90.95 -52.18 -45.24
C ASN A 27 -90.62 -52.13 -43.74
N GLN A 28 -91.63 -52.36 -42.89
CA GLN A 28 -91.46 -52.42 -41.43
C GLN A 28 -90.49 -53.52 -40.98
N ILE A 29 -90.47 -54.64 -41.72
CA ILE A 29 -89.54 -55.75 -41.52
C ILE A 29 -88.78 -55.96 -42.82
N THR A 30 -87.45 -55.95 -42.74
CA THR A 30 -86.56 -56.23 -43.87
C THR A 30 -85.65 -57.40 -43.49
N ALA A 31 -85.69 -58.48 -44.27
CA ALA A 31 -84.83 -59.63 -44.08
C ALA A 31 -83.67 -59.59 -45.10
N VAL A 32 -82.43 -59.74 -44.61
CA VAL A 32 -81.23 -59.82 -45.45
C VAL A 32 -80.75 -61.27 -45.46
N VAL A 33 -80.97 -61.97 -46.58
CA VAL A 33 -80.65 -63.40 -46.74
C VAL A 33 -79.56 -63.64 -47.79
N GLY A 34 -78.91 -64.79 -47.74
CA GLY A 34 -77.84 -65.17 -48.67
C GLY A 34 -76.87 -66.21 -48.07
N PRO A 35 -75.94 -66.78 -48.85
CA PRO A 35 -75.01 -67.82 -48.40
C PRO A 35 -73.88 -67.27 -47.51
N ASN A 36 -73.28 -68.11 -46.65
CA ASN A 36 -72.18 -67.69 -45.79
C ASN A 36 -71.05 -67.01 -46.59
N GLY A 37 -70.49 -65.93 -46.06
CA GLY A 37 -69.48 -65.12 -46.76
C GLY A 37 -70.03 -64.07 -47.74
N SER A 38 -71.34 -64.03 -48.04
CA SER A 38 -71.94 -63.06 -48.97
C SER A 38 -72.00 -61.60 -48.47
N GLY A 39 -71.33 -61.26 -47.37
CA GLY A 39 -71.28 -59.89 -46.86
C GLY A 39 -72.50 -59.37 -46.09
N LYS A 40 -73.48 -60.23 -45.75
CA LYS A 40 -74.69 -59.82 -45.00
C LYS A 40 -74.39 -59.06 -43.71
N SER A 41 -73.55 -59.65 -42.85
CA SER A 41 -73.16 -59.03 -41.58
C SER A 41 -72.34 -57.74 -41.76
N ASN A 42 -71.75 -57.51 -42.94
CA ASN A 42 -71.04 -56.26 -43.22
C ASN A 42 -72.00 -55.07 -43.35
N ILE A 43 -73.28 -55.30 -43.69
CA ILE A 43 -74.29 -54.25 -43.71
C ILE A 43 -74.55 -53.74 -42.28
N ALA A 44 -74.69 -54.65 -41.32
CA ALA A 44 -74.85 -54.30 -39.90
C ALA A 44 -73.59 -53.58 -39.35
N ASP A 45 -72.40 -54.03 -39.74
CA ASP A 45 -71.16 -53.34 -39.36
C ASP A 45 -71.07 -51.93 -39.95
N ALA A 46 -71.54 -51.73 -41.19
CA ALA A 46 -71.57 -50.41 -41.82
C ALA A 46 -72.47 -49.44 -41.05
N ILE A 47 -73.64 -49.91 -40.60
CA ILE A 47 -74.56 -49.12 -39.79
C ILE A 47 -73.89 -48.74 -38.45
N LYS A 48 -73.36 -49.72 -37.70
CA LYS A 48 -72.62 -49.46 -36.44
C LYS A 48 -71.46 -48.48 -36.64
N TRP A 49 -70.73 -48.65 -37.73
CA TRP A 49 -69.58 -47.83 -38.06
C TRP A 49 -69.97 -46.36 -38.26
N VAL A 50 -71.04 -46.08 -39.02
CA VAL A 50 -71.51 -44.70 -39.21
C VAL A 50 -72.12 -44.12 -37.93
N LEU A 51 -72.78 -44.94 -37.11
CA LEU A 51 -73.34 -44.53 -35.80
C LEU A 51 -72.28 -44.28 -34.71
N GLY A 52 -70.99 -44.42 -35.03
CA GLY A 52 -69.90 -44.01 -34.14
C GLY A 52 -69.20 -45.15 -33.41
N GLU A 53 -69.35 -46.40 -33.84
CA GLU A 53 -68.51 -47.49 -33.37
C GLU A 53 -67.03 -47.23 -33.73
N GLN A 54 -66.17 -47.29 -32.71
CA GLN A 54 -64.73 -47.07 -32.82
C GLN A 54 -63.93 -48.35 -32.57
N SER A 55 -64.56 -49.37 -31.98
CA SER A 55 -63.91 -50.65 -31.72
C SER A 55 -63.72 -51.41 -33.03
N VAL A 56 -62.47 -51.52 -33.45
CA VAL A 56 -62.05 -52.29 -34.63
C VAL A 56 -62.45 -53.77 -34.48
N LYS A 57 -62.38 -54.31 -33.25
CA LYS A 57 -62.80 -55.66 -32.92
C LYS A 57 -64.32 -55.85 -33.10
N SER A 58 -65.13 -54.88 -32.68
CA SER A 58 -66.61 -54.88 -32.87
C SER A 58 -67.00 -54.87 -34.35
N LEU A 59 -66.16 -54.24 -35.18
CA LEU A 59 -66.28 -54.22 -36.63
C LEU A 59 -65.60 -55.42 -37.29
N ARG A 60 -65.19 -56.46 -36.55
CA ARG A 60 -64.58 -57.68 -37.11
C ARG A 60 -63.35 -57.41 -38.00
N GLY A 61 -62.55 -56.41 -37.63
CA GLY A 61 -61.27 -56.07 -38.27
C GLY A 61 -60.09 -56.20 -37.29
N LYS A 62 -58.86 -56.05 -37.79
CA LYS A 62 -57.63 -55.94 -36.99
C LYS A 62 -57.14 -54.50 -36.88
N LYS A 63 -57.31 -53.71 -37.93
CA LYS A 63 -57.05 -52.26 -37.99
C LYS A 63 -58.25 -51.48 -38.51
N MET A 64 -58.29 -50.18 -38.26
CA MET A 64 -59.44 -49.35 -38.64
C MET A 64 -59.61 -49.23 -40.17
N ASP A 65 -58.51 -49.26 -40.91
CA ASP A 65 -58.46 -49.27 -42.38
C ASP A 65 -58.89 -50.61 -43.00
N ASP A 66 -59.03 -51.69 -42.21
CA ASP A 66 -59.59 -52.97 -42.68
C ASP A 66 -61.07 -52.86 -43.08
N VAL A 67 -61.74 -51.77 -42.72
CA VAL A 67 -63.10 -51.48 -43.21
C VAL A 67 -63.10 -51.11 -44.70
N ILE A 68 -61.95 -50.77 -45.27
CA ILE A 68 -61.78 -50.47 -46.70
C ILE A 68 -61.67 -51.79 -47.48
N PHE A 69 -62.34 -51.86 -48.64
CA PHE A 69 -62.27 -53.01 -49.54
C PHE A 69 -60.81 -53.31 -49.93
N GLN A 70 -60.34 -54.50 -49.57
CA GLN A 70 -58.96 -54.93 -49.75
C GLN A 70 -58.68 -55.55 -51.13
N GLY A 71 -59.68 -55.57 -52.01
CA GLY A 71 -59.56 -56.22 -53.32
C GLY A 71 -60.10 -57.64 -53.32
N SER A 72 -60.24 -58.18 -54.53
CA SER A 72 -60.57 -59.57 -54.84
C SER A 72 -59.87 -59.94 -56.14
N ASP A 73 -59.87 -61.21 -56.53
CA ASP A 73 -59.24 -61.69 -57.78
C ASP A 73 -59.68 -60.89 -59.02
N GLN A 74 -60.91 -60.37 -59.02
CA GLN A 74 -61.47 -59.57 -60.12
C GLN A 74 -61.38 -58.04 -59.94
N LYS A 75 -61.06 -57.53 -58.75
CA LYS A 75 -61.19 -56.09 -58.42
C LYS A 75 -60.05 -55.59 -57.56
N LYS A 76 -59.46 -54.46 -57.95
CA LYS A 76 -58.37 -53.81 -57.20
C LYS A 76 -58.83 -53.30 -55.83
N PRO A 77 -57.94 -53.26 -54.83
CA PRO A 77 -58.21 -52.61 -53.55
C PRO A 77 -58.60 -51.14 -53.74
N MET A 78 -59.47 -50.64 -52.84
CA MET A 78 -59.83 -49.23 -52.81
C MET A 78 -59.00 -48.44 -51.79
N ASN A 79 -58.91 -47.13 -51.99
CA ASN A 79 -58.20 -46.21 -51.09
C ASN A 79 -59.11 -45.54 -50.06
N MET A 80 -60.42 -45.73 -50.16
CA MET A 80 -61.43 -45.09 -49.32
C MET A 80 -62.63 -46.01 -49.14
N ALA A 81 -63.20 -46.02 -47.94
CA ALA A 81 -64.55 -46.51 -47.69
C ALA A 81 -65.48 -45.34 -47.34
N GLU A 82 -66.68 -45.36 -47.88
CA GLU A 82 -67.75 -44.42 -47.58
C GLU A 82 -69.04 -45.21 -47.30
N VAL A 83 -69.70 -44.85 -46.21
CA VAL A 83 -71.03 -45.35 -45.89
C VAL A 83 -71.93 -44.17 -45.58
N ASN A 84 -73.11 -44.15 -46.21
CA ASN A 84 -74.14 -43.16 -46.01
C ASN A 84 -75.41 -43.84 -45.47
N LEU A 85 -75.89 -43.36 -44.32
CA LEU A 85 -77.20 -43.71 -43.78
C LEU A 85 -78.15 -42.56 -44.05
N SER A 86 -79.35 -42.85 -44.53
CA SER A 86 -80.41 -41.85 -44.71
C SER A 86 -81.58 -42.21 -43.80
N PHE A 87 -81.96 -41.30 -42.91
CA PHE A 87 -83.05 -41.46 -41.96
C PHE A 87 -84.21 -40.52 -42.30
N ASP A 88 -85.42 -41.07 -42.28
CA ASP A 88 -86.67 -40.31 -42.32
C ASP A 88 -86.88 -39.66 -40.94
N ASN A 89 -86.91 -38.33 -40.90
CA ASN A 89 -86.97 -37.50 -39.69
C ASN A 89 -88.21 -36.58 -39.70
N LYS A 90 -89.29 -37.00 -40.37
CA LYS A 90 -90.57 -36.25 -40.39
C LYS A 90 -91.22 -36.12 -39.00
N ASP A 91 -90.93 -37.05 -38.11
CA ASP A 91 -91.40 -37.04 -36.72
C ASP A 91 -90.52 -36.20 -35.78
N ARG A 92 -89.45 -35.58 -36.31
CA ARG A 92 -88.50 -34.70 -35.59
C ARG A 92 -87.87 -35.36 -34.35
N ALA A 93 -87.70 -36.66 -34.44
CA ALA A 93 -87.03 -37.45 -33.42
C ALA A 93 -85.53 -37.16 -33.32
N LEU A 94 -84.89 -36.90 -34.46
CA LEU A 94 -83.52 -36.40 -34.52
C LEU A 94 -83.56 -34.88 -34.39
N SER A 95 -82.63 -34.33 -33.61
CA SER A 95 -82.43 -32.88 -33.43
C SER A 95 -81.93 -32.19 -34.72
N SER A 96 -82.76 -32.18 -35.76
CA SER A 96 -82.46 -31.64 -37.08
C SER A 96 -83.72 -31.10 -37.74
N ASP A 97 -83.61 -29.95 -38.41
CA ASP A 97 -84.73 -29.30 -39.12
C ASP A 97 -85.08 -29.98 -40.45
N TYR A 98 -84.25 -30.93 -40.90
CA TYR A 98 -84.43 -31.61 -42.18
C TYR A 98 -85.32 -32.84 -42.03
N ASP A 99 -86.25 -33.02 -42.97
CA ASP A 99 -87.09 -34.23 -43.09
C ASP A 99 -86.29 -35.48 -43.45
N LEU A 100 -85.17 -35.30 -44.16
CA LEU A 100 -84.24 -36.36 -44.52
C LEU A 100 -82.88 -36.05 -43.92
N VAL A 101 -82.44 -36.89 -42.98
CA VAL A 101 -81.14 -36.76 -42.32
C VAL A 101 -80.18 -37.79 -42.88
N LYS A 102 -79.16 -37.32 -43.61
CA LYS A 102 -78.10 -38.13 -44.18
C LYS A 102 -76.84 -38.04 -43.33
N ILE A 103 -76.41 -39.17 -42.79
CA ILE A 103 -75.18 -39.29 -42.01
C ILE A 103 -74.19 -40.10 -42.82
N SER A 104 -73.00 -39.56 -43.01
CA SER A 104 -71.92 -40.19 -43.75
C SER A 104 -70.70 -40.36 -42.88
N ARG A 105 -70.03 -41.51 -43.00
CA ARG A 105 -68.66 -41.68 -42.50
C ARG A 105 -67.77 -42.09 -43.66
N ARG A 106 -66.61 -41.44 -43.76
CA ARG A 106 -65.56 -41.80 -44.71
C ARG A 106 -64.25 -42.05 -43.99
N ILE A 107 -63.50 -43.02 -44.47
CA ILE A 107 -62.13 -43.29 -44.06
C ILE A 107 -61.25 -43.49 -45.28
N TYR A 108 -60.04 -42.97 -45.21
CA TYR A 108 -59.01 -43.12 -46.22
C TYR A 108 -57.87 -43.99 -45.66
N ARG A 109 -57.09 -44.65 -46.54
CA ARG A 109 -55.97 -45.51 -46.11
C ARG A 109 -54.88 -44.79 -45.30
N ASN A 110 -54.77 -43.47 -45.41
CA ASN A 110 -53.87 -42.66 -44.61
C ASN A 110 -54.32 -42.49 -43.14
N GLY A 111 -55.50 -43.02 -42.78
CA GLY A 111 -56.07 -42.90 -41.43
C GLY A 111 -57.02 -41.72 -41.26
N ASP A 112 -57.18 -40.86 -42.26
CA ASP A 112 -58.12 -39.75 -42.21
C ASP A 112 -59.55 -40.27 -42.12
N ASN A 113 -60.27 -39.79 -41.11
CA ASN A 113 -61.65 -40.14 -40.85
C ASN A 113 -62.49 -38.86 -40.83
N GLU A 114 -63.59 -38.83 -41.60
CA GLU A 114 -64.51 -37.70 -41.59
C GLU A 114 -65.95 -38.17 -41.38
N TYR A 115 -66.67 -37.47 -40.50
CA TYR A 115 -68.12 -37.57 -40.39
C TYR A 115 -68.77 -36.42 -41.13
N ARG A 116 -69.91 -36.68 -41.76
CA ARG A 116 -70.73 -35.65 -42.37
C ARG A 116 -72.19 -35.82 -42.02
N LEU A 117 -72.86 -34.70 -41.80
CA LEU A 117 -74.30 -34.59 -41.61
C LEU A 117 -74.85 -33.72 -42.74
N ASN A 118 -75.74 -34.27 -43.57
CA ASN A 118 -76.28 -33.60 -44.76
C ASN A 118 -75.20 -32.99 -45.67
N GLY A 119 -74.05 -33.67 -45.78
CA GLY A 119 -72.91 -33.24 -46.59
C GLY A 119 -71.93 -32.29 -45.90
N LYS A 120 -72.30 -31.66 -44.78
CA LYS A 120 -71.40 -30.80 -43.99
C LYS A 120 -70.51 -31.65 -43.09
N ARG A 121 -69.22 -31.31 -42.97
CA ARG A 121 -68.29 -31.97 -42.04
C ARG A 121 -68.71 -31.67 -40.60
N VAL A 122 -68.80 -32.71 -39.79
CA VAL A 122 -69.16 -32.64 -38.36
C VAL A 122 -68.22 -33.52 -37.54
N ARG A 123 -68.21 -33.33 -36.22
CA ARG A 123 -67.44 -34.18 -35.31
C ARG A 123 -68.26 -35.42 -34.97
N LEU A 124 -67.57 -36.48 -34.52
CA LEU A 124 -68.22 -37.66 -33.95
C LEU A 124 -69.15 -37.28 -32.77
N LYS A 125 -68.77 -36.27 -31.98
CA LYS A 125 -69.60 -35.77 -30.87
C LYS A 125 -70.97 -35.32 -31.37
N ASP A 126 -71.01 -34.56 -32.46
CA ASP A 126 -72.24 -34.02 -33.03
C ASP A 126 -73.14 -35.15 -33.59
N VAL A 127 -72.55 -36.20 -34.16
CA VAL A 127 -73.29 -37.41 -34.59
C VAL A 127 -73.83 -38.20 -33.41
N LYS A 128 -73.09 -38.32 -32.30
CA LYS A 128 -73.57 -38.99 -31.08
C LYS A 128 -74.71 -38.21 -30.44
N GLU A 129 -74.57 -36.89 -30.30
CA GLU A 129 -75.58 -36.00 -29.73
C GLU A 129 -76.91 -36.08 -30.50
N LEU A 130 -76.86 -36.25 -31.82
CA LEU A 130 -78.05 -36.39 -32.66
C LEU A 130 -78.95 -37.57 -32.27
N PHE A 131 -78.39 -38.65 -31.70
CA PHE A 131 -79.13 -39.86 -31.34
C PHE A 131 -79.25 -40.14 -29.83
N LEU A 132 -78.76 -39.25 -28.96
CA LEU A 132 -78.80 -39.46 -27.50
C LEU A 132 -80.22 -39.71 -26.97
N ASP A 133 -81.22 -39.05 -27.56
CA ASP A 133 -82.64 -39.14 -27.16
C ASP A 133 -83.42 -40.25 -27.89
N THR A 134 -82.77 -40.99 -28.79
CA THR A 134 -83.48 -41.88 -29.73
C THR A 134 -83.29 -43.36 -29.44
N GLY A 135 -82.40 -43.72 -28.51
CA GLY A 135 -82.01 -45.12 -28.23
C GLY A 135 -81.25 -45.80 -29.39
N ILE A 136 -80.77 -45.00 -30.36
CA ILE A 136 -80.00 -45.45 -31.52
C ILE A 136 -78.56 -44.96 -31.32
N GLY A 137 -77.55 -45.81 -31.48
CA GLY A 137 -76.17 -45.36 -31.26
C GLY A 137 -75.20 -46.49 -30.92
N LYS A 138 -73.98 -46.11 -30.51
CA LYS A 138 -72.92 -47.06 -30.12
C LYS A 138 -73.33 -47.92 -28.92
N GLU A 139 -74.01 -47.32 -27.94
CA GLU A 139 -74.42 -48.00 -26.70
C GLU A 139 -75.87 -48.53 -26.77
N GLY A 140 -76.64 -48.03 -27.75
CA GLY A 140 -78.04 -48.34 -27.94
C GLY A 140 -78.36 -49.82 -28.15
N TYR A 141 -79.50 -50.23 -27.58
CA TYR A 141 -80.07 -51.58 -27.71
C TYR A 141 -80.58 -51.91 -29.12
N SER A 142 -80.61 -50.93 -30.02
CA SER A 142 -81.21 -51.03 -31.36
C SER A 142 -80.36 -51.79 -32.39
N VAL A 143 -79.05 -51.98 -32.15
CA VAL A 143 -78.18 -52.74 -33.05
C VAL A 143 -77.54 -53.91 -32.33
N ILE A 144 -78.16 -55.09 -32.44
CA ILE A 144 -77.66 -56.33 -31.85
C ILE A 144 -76.67 -56.99 -32.80
N GLY A 145 -75.38 -56.88 -32.46
CA GLY A 145 -74.30 -57.59 -33.15
C GLY A 145 -74.20 -59.07 -32.73
N GLN A 146 -73.40 -59.84 -33.47
CA GLN A 146 -73.07 -61.21 -33.10
C GLN A 146 -72.39 -61.25 -31.73
N GLY A 147 -72.87 -62.10 -30.81
CA GLY A 147 -72.34 -62.24 -29.44
C GLY A 147 -72.79 -61.16 -28.45
N ARG A 148 -73.52 -60.12 -28.89
CA ARG A 148 -74.01 -59.04 -28.01
C ARG A 148 -75.06 -59.54 -27.00
N ILE A 149 -75.85 -60.55 -27.38
CA ILE A 149 -76.84 -61.16 -26.47
C ILE A 149 -76.14 -61.83 -25.29
N ASP A 150 -75.09 -62.61 -25.56
CA ASP A 150 -74.29 -63.27 -24.52
C ASP A 150 -73.55 -62.25 -23.65
N GLU A 151 -73.07 -61.14 -24.24
CA GLU A 151 -72.45 -60.04 -23.51
C GLU A 151 -73.43 -59.39 -22.54
N ILE A 152 -74.66 -59.08 -22.97
CA ILE A 152 -75.69 -58.50 -22.10
C ILE A 152 -76.03 -59.46 -20.95
N LEU A 153 -76.17 -60.76 -21.24
CA LEU A 153 -76.45 -61.78 -20.24
C LEU A 153 -75.30 -61.96 -19.24
N ASN A 154 -74.04 -61.79 -19.66
CA ASN A 154 -72.87 -61.94 -18.79
C ASN A 154 -72.34 -60.62 -18.20
N SER A 155 -72.90 -59.48 -18.58
CA SER A 155 -72.47 -58.16 -18.11
C SER A 155 -72.74 -57.94 -16.62
N SER A 156 -71.89 -57.12 -15.99
CA SER A 156 -72.03 -56.74 -14.58
C SER A 156 -73.29 -55.91 -14.33
N ASN A 157 -73.76 -55.86 -13.08
CA ASN A 157 -74.92 -55.04 -12.70
C ASN A 157 -74.75 -53.55 -13.09
N GLN A 158 -73.52 -53.03 -13.04
CA GLN A 158 -73.22 -51.66 -13.41
C GLN A 158 -73.30 -51.43 -14.93
N GLU A 159 -72.84 -52.39 -15.74
CA GLU A 159 -72.95 -52.33 -17.20
C GLU A 159 -74.39 -52.49 -17.67
N ARG A 160 -75.16 -53.41 -17.07
CA ARG A 160 -76.59 -53.54 -17.33
C ARG A 160 -77.36 -52.28 -16.98
N ARG A 161 -77.00 -51.62 -15.88
CA ARG A 161 -77.61 -50.35 -15.48
C ARG A 161 -77.47 -49.29 -16.57
N ASN A 162 -76.32 -49.21 -17.26
CA ASN A 162 -76.15 -48.25 -18.35
C ASN A 162 -77.15 -48.50 -19.49
N ILE A 163 -77.44 -49.77 -19.80
CA ILE A 163 -78.43 -50.15 -20.83
C ILE A 163 -79.84 -49.67 -20.42
N PHE A 164 -80.22 -49.84 -19.15
CA PHE A 164 -81.51 -49.35 -18.64
C PHE A 164 -81.58 -47.82 -18.54
N GLU A 165 -80.47 -47.15 -18.19
CA GLU A 165 -80.38 -45.69 -18.17
C GLU A 165 -80.55 -45.08 -19.58
N GLU A 166 -80.04 -45.76 -20.60
CA GLU A 166 -80.24 -45.37 -22.01
C GLU A 166 -81.69 -45.63 -22.45
N ALA A 167 -82.26 -46.79 -22.13
CA ALA A 167 -83.65 -47.12 -22.46
C ALA A 167 -84.68 -46.21 -21.75
N SER A 168 -84.34 -45.65 -20.58
CA SER A 168 -85.19 -44.72 -19.82
C SER A 168 -85.08 -43.26 -20.28
N GLY A 169 -84.23 -42.95 -21.26
CA GLY A 169 -84.05 -41.59 -21.80
C GLY A 169 -83.31 -40.62 -20.86
N ILE A 170 -82.70 -41.11 -19.77
CA ILE A 170 -81.96 -40.28 -18.81
C ILE A 170 -80.54 -39.96 -19.32
N ALA A 171 -80.06 -40.71 -20.31
CA ALA A 171 -78.73 -40.57 -20.89
C ALA A 171 -78.38 -39.12 -21.30
N THR A 172 -79.31 -38.38 -21.90
CA THR A 172 -79.10 -36.99 -22.33
C THR A 172 -78.89 -36.04 -21.15
N HIS A 173 -79.68 -36.18 -20.08
CA HIS A 173 -79.52 -35.37 -18.88
C HIS A 173 -78.19 -35.66 -18.18
N LYS A 174 -77.79 -36.93 -18.11
CA LYS A 174 -76.51 -37.36 -17.54
C LYS A 174 -75.33 -36.81 -18.37
N TYR A 175 -75.40 -36.93 -19.70
CA TYR A 175 -74.39 -36.40 -20.60
C TYR A 175 -74.23 -34.88 -20.45
N ARG A 176 -75.33 -34.12 -20.47
CA ARG A 176 -75.32 -32.66 -20.27
C ARG A 176 -74.75 -32.27 -18.90
N ARG A 177 -75.08 -33.02 -17.84
CA ARG A 177 -74.53 -32.81 -16.49
C ARG A 177 -73.02 -33.00 -16.47
N GLU A 178 -72.51 -34.10 -17.03
CA GLU A 178 -71.07 -34.38 -17.07
C GLU A 178 -70.30 -33.34 -17.91
N GLU A 179 -70.83 -32.92 -19.05
CA GLU A 179 -70.26 -31.84 -19.86
C GLU A 179 -70.24 -30.51 -19.09
N SER A 180 -71.32 -30.19 -18.37
CA SER A 180 -71.41 -28.96 -17.58
C SER A 180 -70.42 -28.98 -16.41
N LEU A 181 -70.28 -30.11 -15.72
CA LEU A 181 -69.28 -30.28 -14.65
C LEU A 181 -67.85 -30.13 -15.18
N LYS A 182 -67.54 -30.67 -16.37
CA LYS A 182 -66.23 -30.48 -17.01
C LYS A 182 -65.97 -29.02 -17.37
N LYS A 183 -67.00 -28.28 -17.82
CA LYS A 183 -66.88 -26.85 -18.09
C LYS A 183 -66.67 -26.05 -16.80
N LEU A 184 -67.42 -26.38 -15.74
CA LEU A 184 -67.30 -25.72 -14.44
C LEU A 184 -65.89 -25.87 -13.86
N SER A 185 -65.35 -27.09 -13.85
CA SER A 185 -63.98 -27.35 -13.38
C SER A 185 -62.94 -26.52 -14.14
N LYS A 186 -63.10 -26.31 -15.45
CA LYS A 186 -62.19 -25.44 -16.21
C LYS A 186 -62.31 -23.97 -15.82
N VAL A 187 -63.54 -23.52 -15.54
CA VAL A 187 -63.76 -22.14 -15.07
C VAL A 187 -63.14 -21.94 -13.69
N ASP A 188 -63.21 -22.94 -12.82
CA ASP A 188 -62.56 -22.91 -11.51
C ASP A 188 -61.02 -22.78 -11.66
N ASP A 189 -60.42 -23.58 -12.55
CA ASP A 189 -58.98 -23.50 -12.87
C ASP A 189 -58.60 -22.11 -13.42
N ASP A 190 -59.41 -21.55 -14.33
CA ASP A 190 -59.18 -20.22 -14.91
C ASP A 190 -59.30 -19.11 -13.85
N LEU A 191 -60.27 -19.22 -12.92
CA LEU A 191 -60.46 -18.26 -11.82
C LEU A 191 -59.28 -18.27 -10.85
N GLU A 192 -58.71 -19.43 -10.54
CA GLU A 192 -57.54 -19.55 -9.68
C GLU A 192 -56.34 -18.79 -10.28
N ILE A 193 -56.15 -18.89 -11.60
CA ILE A 193 -55.09 -18.17 -12.31
C ILE A 193 -55.31 -16.66 -12.22
N ILE A 194 -56.54 -16.19 -12.49
CA ILE A 194 -56.89 -14.77 -12.44
C ILE A 194 -56.71 -14.20 -11.02
N GLN A 195 -57.14 -14.93 -9.99
CA GLN A 195 -56.98 -14.51 -8.59
C GLN A 195 -55.50 -14.31 -8.24
N ARG A 196 -54.66 -15.28 -8.62
CA ARG A 196 -53.22 -15.20 -8.40
C ARG A 196 -52.62 -13.99 -9.11
N GLU A 197 -52.93 -13.76 -10.38
CA GLU A 197 -52.43 -12.59 -11.12
C GLU A 197 -52.89 -11.28 -10.49
N TRP A 198 -54.14 -11.21 -10.05
CA TRP A 198 -54.69 -10.04 -9.38
C TRP A 198 -53.93 -9.71 -8.09
N GLU A 199 -53.63 -10.71 -7.26
CA GLU A 199 -52.86 -10.52 -6.03
C GLU A 199 -51.45 -9.97 -6.31
N TYR A 200 -50.75 -10.51 -7.32
CA TYR A 200 -49.43 -10.00 -7.71
C TYR A 200 -49.52 -8.55 -8.18
N LYS A 201 -50.45 -8.24 -9.08
CA LYS A 201 -50.65 -6.87 -9.59
C LYS A 201 -51.04 -5.88 -8.50
N ASN A 202 -51.83 -6.31 -7.52
CA ASN A 202 -52.23 -5.46 -6.41
C ASN A 202 -51.04 -5.15 -5.47
N LYS A 203 -50.14 -6.12 -5.26
CA LYS A 203 -48.88 -5.87 -4.53
C LYS A 203 -47.99 -4.87 -5.25
N ASP A 204 -47.84 -4.99 -6.56
CA ASP A 204 -47.05 -4.05 -7.36
C ASP A 204 -47.65 -2.65 -7.32
N LYS A 205 -48.98 -2.53 -7.46
CA LYS A 205 -49.69 -1.27 -7.31
C LYS A 205 -49.39 -0.59 -5.96
N ASN A 206 -49.49 -1.34 -4.86
CA ASN A 206 -49.23 -0.79 -3.53
C ASN A 206 -47.79 -0.30 -3.37
N LYS A 207 -46.80 -1.00 -3.96
CA LYS A 207 -45.40 -0.53 -3.97
C LYS A 207 -45.27 0.79 -4.73
N LEU A 208 -45.85 0.86 -5.93
CA LEU A 208 -45.82 2.06 -6.77
C LEU A 208 -46.51 3.25 -6.09
N GLU A 209 -47.60 3.02 -5.35
CA GLU A 209 -48.25 4.09 -4.56
C GLU A 209 -47.34 4.62 -3.45
N ILE A 210 -46.55 3.75 -2.80
CA ILE A 210 -45.58 4.19 -1.78
C ILE A 210 -44.44 4.98 -2.44
N GLU A 211 -43.92 4.52 -3.57
CA GLU A 211 -42.87 5.21 -4.33
C GLU A 211 -43.34 6.59 -4.80
N ALA A 212 -44.56 6.70 -5.33
CA ALA A 212 -45.15 7.98 -5.72
C ALA A 212 -45.25 8.95 -4.53
N LYS A 213 -45.77 8.49 -3.38
CA LYS A 213 -45.83 9.32 -2.16
C LYS A 213 -44.46 9.77 -1.66
N ASN A 214 -43.45 8.91 -1.77
CA ASN A 214 -42.08 9.26 -1.39
C ASN A 214 -41.48 10.29 -2.34
N PHE A 215 -41.76 10.17 -3.64
CA PHE A 215 -41.33 11.14 -4.65
C PHE A 215 -41.95 12.52 -4.41
N ASP A 216 -43.26 12.58 -4.15
CA ASP A 216 -43.94 13.85 -3.84
C ASP A 216 -43.34 14.53 -2.61
N LYS A 217 -43.07 13.77 -1.54
CA LYS A 217 -42.40 14.29 -0.34
C LYS A 217 -40.96 14.74 -0.62
N HIS A 218 -40.22 14.00 -1.43
CA HIS A 218 -38.87 14.40 -1.81
C HIS A 218 -38.90 15.74 -2.54
N HIS A 219 -39.80 15.89 -3.52
CA HIS A 219 -39.97 17.13 -4.27
C HIS A 219 -40.33 18.31 -3.36
N GLU A 220 -41.26 18.12 -2.41
CA GLU A 220 -41.62 19.17 -1.44
C GLU A 220 -40.42 19.58 -0.57
N ILE A 221 -39.64 18.62 -0.09
CA ILE A 221 -38.44 18.88 0.71
C ILE A 221 -37.37 19.59 -0.12
N GLU A 222 -37.15 19.17 -1.35
CA GLU A 222 -36.17 19.75 -2.28
C GLU A 222 -36.50 21.21 -2.56
N GLU A 223 -37.76 21.53 -2.86
CA GLU A 223 -38.21 22.91 -3.08
C GLU A 223 -38.02 23.79 -1.83
N LEU A 224 -38.32 23.27 -0.64
CA LEU A 224 -38.06 23.95 0.63
C LEU A 224 -36.56 24.17 0.88
N LEU A 225 -35.73 23.19 0.50
CA LEU A 225 -34.29 23.21 0.70
C LEU A 225 -33.63 24.23 -0.25
N ASP A 226 -34.07 24.29 -1.51
CA ASP A 226 -33.65 25.30 -2.49
C ASP A 226 -34.03 26.72 -2.04
N LYS A 227 -35.25 26.89 -1.54
CA LYS A 227 -35.68 28.18 -1.01
C LYS A 227 -34.81 28.61 0.19
N LYS A 228 -34.53 27.70 1.12
CA LYS A 228 -33.67 27.99 2.29
C LYS A 228 -32.22 28.22 1.90
N SER A 229 -31.68 27.45 0.96
CA SER A 229 -30.30 27.60 0.48
C SER A 229 -30.12 28.97 -0.19
N TYR A 230 -31.07 29.39 -1.02
CA TYR A 230 -31.09 30.73 -1.61
C TYR A 230 -31.02 31.84 -0.56
N TYR A 231 -31.88 31.79 0.47
CA TYR A 231 -31.83 32.78 1.57
C TYR A 231 -30.53 32.73 2.36
N PHE A 232 -29.99 31.53 2.63
CA PHE A 232 -28.72 31.36 3.30
C PHE A 232 -27.56 32.02 2.51
N TYR A 233 -27.49 31.76 1.21
CA TYR A 233 -26.44 32.34 0.35
C TYR A 233 -26.54 33.86 0.26
N ILE A 234 -27.74 34.42 0.16
CA ILE A 234 -27.92 35.89 0.17
C ILE A 234 -27.46 36.48 1.51
N SER A 235 -27.90 35.91 2.63
CA SER A 235 -27.51 36.39 3.96
C SER A 235 -26.00 36.29 4.17
N ARG A 236 -25.40 35.19 3.71
CA ARG A 236 -23.95 34.98 3.79
C ARG A 236 -23.20 35.99 2.92
N SER A 237 -23.68 36.25 1.71
CA SER A 237 -23.07 37.24 0.81
C SER A 237 -23.12 38.64 1.43
N LYS A 238 -24.26 39.05 1.98
CA LYS A 238 -24.38 40.35 2.67
C LYS A 238 -23.42 40.48 3.85
N SER A 239 -23.34 39.45 4.71
CA SER A 239 -22.42 39.45 5.85
C SER A 239 -20.94 39.51 5.40
N LEU A 240 -20.59 38.86 4.28
CA LEU A 240 -19.25 38.95 3.72
C LEU A 240 -18.96 40.33 3.13
N GLU A 241 -19.93 40.97 2.49
CA GLU A 241 -19.79 42.35 2.00
C GLU A 241 -19.59 43.34 3.15
N GLU A 242 -20.33 43.20 4.26
CA GLU A 242 -20.16 44.01 5.46
C GLU A 242 -18.76 43.84 6.05
N LYS A 243 -18.30 42.60 6.25
CA LYS A 243 -16.93 42.33 6.71
C LYS A 243 -15.87 42.86 5.75
N ASN A 244 -16.10 42.78 4.44
CA ASN A 244 -15.16 43.30 3.46
C ASN A 244 -15.07 44.84 3.55
N LYS A 245 -16.19 45.53 3.77
CA LYS A 245 -16.19 46.98 4.03
C LYS A 245 -15.43 47.33 5.30
N GLU A 246 -15.65 46.61 6.40
CA GLU A 246 -14.90 46.78 7.65
C GLU A 246 -13.39 46.59 7.44
N LEU A 247 -12.98 45.52 6.77
CA LEU A 247 -11.57 45.25 6.47
C LEU A 247 -10.94 46.34 5.58
N ILE A 248 -11.68 46.87 4.62
CA ILE A 248 -11.21 47.98 3.77
C ILE A 248 -10.98 49.24 4.62
N GLU A 249 -11.88 49.55 5.56
CA GLU A 249 -11.76 50.66 6.50
C GLU A 249 -10.52 50.47 7.40
N ASP A 250 -10.32 49.27 7.94
CA ASP A 250 -9.17 48.93 8.77
C ASP A 250 -7.85 49.04 8.02
N ILE A 251 -7.78 48.54 6.79
CA ILE A 251 -6.59 48.67 5.92
C ILE A 251 -6.27 50.15 5.69
N LYS A 252 -7.29 50.98 5.46
CA LYS A 252 -7.11 52.43 5.26
C LYS A 252 -6.55 53.10 6.53
N ASN A 253 -7.05 52.73 7.70
CA ASN A 253 -6.55 53.24 8.99
C ASN A 253 -5.10 52.80 9.26
N ILE A 254 -4.77 51.53 9.00
CA ILE A 254 -3.41 51.01 9.15
C ILE A 254 -2.45 51.72 8.21
N LYS A 255 -2.82 51.92 6.92
CA LYS A 255 -1.98 52.67 5.97
C LYS A 255 -1.71 54.09 6.43
N LYS A 256 -2.72 54.78 6.98
CA LYS A 256 -2.56 56.13 7.51
C LYS A 256 -1.60 56.16 8.70
N SER A 257 -1.77 55.23 9.65
CA SER A 257 -0.85 55.07 10.79
C SER A 257 0.58 54.74 10.34
N GLN A 258 0.73 53.90 9.32
CA GLN A 258 2.03 53.59 8.72
C GLN A 258 2.67 54.84 8.10
N GLU A 259 1.96 55.63 7.30
CA GLU A 259 2.48 56.88 6.73
C GLU A 259 2.90 57.88 7.82
N GLU A 260 2.13 58.00 8.90
CA GLU A 260 2.48 58.85 10.04
C GLU A 260 3.77 58.35 10.72
N LYS A 261 3.90 57.06 10.99
CA LYS A 261 5.11 56.45 11.57
C LYS A 261 6.32 56.55 10.65
N THR A 262 6.12 56.45 9.34
CA THR A 262 7.20 56.61 8.36
C THR A 262 7.72 58.04 8.36
N LYS A 263 6.82 59.03 8.41
CA LYS A 263 7.20 60.45 8.56
C LYS A 263 7.92 60.74 9.87
N GLU A 264 7.50 60.12 10.97
CA GLU A 264 8.22 60.22 12.26
C GLU A 264 9.63 59.61 12.15
N PHE A 265 9.74 58.44 11.53
CA PHE A 265 11.02 57.77 11.29
C PHE A 265 11.95 58.63 10.42
N ASP A 266 11.46 59.19 9.32
CA ASP A 266 12.24 60.04 8.42
C ASP A 266 12.77 61.29 9.14
N LYS A 267 11.94 61.94 9.98
CA LYS A 267 12.37 63.08 10.80
C LYS A 267 13.48 62.70 11.79
N VAL A 268 13.35 61.55 12.44
CA VAL A 268 14.38 61.06 13.36
C VAL A 268 15.68 60.75 12.60
N ASN A 269 15.59 60.10 11.44
CA ASN A 269 16.76 59.83 10.60
C ASN A 269 17.44 61.11 10.12
N GLU A 270 16.68 62.11 9.67
CA GLU A 270 17.23 63.42 9.31
C GLU A 270 17.96 64.08 10.50
N SER A 271 17.43 63.95 11.71
CA SER A 271 18.08 64.47 12.92
C SER A 271 19.35 63.71 13.32
N LEU A 272 19.49 62.44 12.91
CA LEU A 272 20.66 61.61 13.20
C LEU A 272 21.83 61.86 12.24
N LEU A 273 21.57 62.31 11.01
CA LEU A 273 22.61 62.66 10.04
C LEU A 273 23.65 63.66 10.59
N PRO A 274 23.28 64.83 11.15
CA PRO A 274 24.26 65.77 11.70
C PRO A 274 24.98 65.22 12.93
N ILE A 275 24.34 64.35 13.72
CA ILE A 275 24.98 63.68 14.86
C ILE A 275 26.04 62.70 14.34
N ALA A 276 25.72 61.90 13.32
CA ALA A 276 26.68 60.99 12.69
C ALA A 276 27.88 61.74 12.09
N ASP A 277 27.64 62.88 11.44
CA ASP A 277 28.71 63.74 10.93
C ASP A 277 29.57 64.35 12.06
N SER A 278 28.94 64.74 13.18
CA SER A 278 29.65 65.24 14.35
C SER A 278 30.53 64.17 15.00
N ILE A 279 30.04 62.93 15.11
CA ILE A 279 30.79 61.78 15.61
C ILE A 279 31.97 61.50 14.68
N ARG A 280 31.75 61.44 13.36
CA ARG A 280 32.80 61.21 12.37
C ARG A 280 33.89 62.30 12.42
N ASN A 281 33.50 63.55 12.67
CA ASN A 281 34.46 64.65 12.85
C ASN A 281 35.24 64.54 14.16
N LEU A 282 34.57 64.12 15.25
CA LEU A 282 35.23 63.85 16.53
C LEU A 282 36.20 62.68 16.43
N GLU A 283 35.85 61.60 15.74
CA GLU A 283 36.73 60.45 15.49
C GLU A 283 37.98 60.86 14.70
N LYS A 284 37.83 61.67 13.64
CA LYS A 284 38.97 62.22 12.89
C LYS A 284 39.88 63.10 13.75
N ASN A 285 39.28 63.91 14.64
CA ASN A 285 40.05 64.75 15.55
C ASN A 285 40.76 63.91 16.62
N TYR A 286 40.11 62.87 17.13
CA TYR A 286 40.69 61.92 18.06
C TYR A 286 41.89 61.18 17.43
N GLU A 287 41.76 60.67 16.20
CA GLU A 287 42.87 60.04 15.48
C GLU A 287 44.06 60.99 15.30
N LYS A 288 43.82 62.26 14.94
CA LYS A 288 44.89 63.28 14.85
C LYS A 288 45.59 63.49 16.19
N ILE A 289 44.84 63.64 17.27
CA ILE A 289 45.41 63.84 18.62
C ILE A 289 46.21 62.61 19.05
N CYS A 290 45.72 61.40 18.79
CA CYS A 290 46.46 60.16 19.07
C CYS A 290 47.77 60.11 18.28
N GLN A 291 47.78 60.48 17.00
CA GLN A 291 49.02 60.55 16.20
C GLN A 291 49.99 61.60 16.75
N ASP A 292 49.49 62.76 17.18
CA ASP A 292 50.31 63.81 17.79
C ASP A 292 50.91 63.37 19.13
N ILE A 293 50.15 62.67 19.97
CA ILE A 293 50.64 62.08 21.23
C ILE A 293 51.75 61.07 20.91
N LEU A 294 51.52 60.15 19.97
CA LEU A 294 52.49 59.12 19.59
C LEU A 294 53.79 59.73 19.03
N ASN A 295 53.69 60.85 18.30
CA ASN A 295 54.85 61.61 17.82
C ASN A 295 55.59 62.32 18.96
N LYS A 296 54.88 62.89 19.93
CA LYS A 296 55.48 63.51 21.12
C LYS A 296 56.14 62.47 22.01
N GLU A 297 55.53 61.31 22.25
CA GLU A 297 56.12 60.18 22.98
C GLU A 297 57.42 59.70 22.32
N LYS A 298 57.42 59.50 20.99
CA LYS A 298 58.65 59.18 20.25
C LYS A 298 59.76 60.22 20.42
N ASN A 299 59.40 61.51 20.54
CA ASN A 299 60.37 62.57 20.77
C ASN A 299 60.86 62.61 22.23
N ILE A 300 59.99 62.33 23.19
CA ILE A 300 60.36 62.16 24.60
C ILE A 300 61.34 61.00 24.72
N ASP A 301 61.04 59.82 24.16
CA ASP A 301 61.93 58.65 24.19
C ASP A 301 63.31 58.95 23.59
N LYS A 302 63.36 59.69 22.47
CA LYS A 302 64.63 60.15 21.88
C LYS A 302 65.43 61.04 22.83
N LEU A 303 64.77 61.98 23.51
CA LEU A 303 65.41 62.89 24.45
C LEU A 303 65.84 62.16 25.72
N THR A 304 65.01 61.26 26.25
CA THR A 304 65.32 60.43 27.42
C THR A 304 66.53 59.54 27.17
N ASN A 305 66.58 58.86 26.01
CA ASN A 305 67.75 58.07 25.62
C ASN A 305 69.01 58.92 25.49
N LYS A 306 68.88 60.17 25.01
CA LYS A 306 70.01 61.11 24.89
C LYS A 306 70.50 61.58 26.26
N ILE A 307 69.58 61.90 27.18
CA ILE A 307 69.89 62.24 28.58
C ILE A 307 70.61 61.08 29.26
N GLN A 308 70.11 59.84 29.13
CA GLN A 308 70.74 58.66 29.70
C GLN A 308 72.18 58.45 29.19
N LEU A 309 72.39 58.64 27.88
CA LEU A 309 73.72 58.59 27.26
C LEU A 309 74.66 59.66 27.82
N ASP A 310 74.17 60.88 28.03
CA ASP A 310 74.98 61.98 28.56
C ASP A 310 75.22 61.86 30.07
N GLU A 311 74.28 61.31 30.85
CA GLU A 311 74.47 60.94 32.26
C GLU A 311 75.54 59.86 32.43
N GLN A 312 75.54 58.83 31.56
CA GLN A 312 76.59 57.81 31.55
C GLN A 312 77.96 58.40 31.24
N LYS A 313 78.06 59.33 30.27
CA LYS A 313 79.30 60.07 29.99
C LYS A 313 79.75 60.90 31.19
N LEU A 314 78.82 61.56 31.87
CA LEU A 314 79.10 62.40 33.03
C LEU A 314 79.62 61.58 34.22
N SER A 315 79.03 60.40 34.46
CA SER A 315 79.49 59.44 35.46
C SER A 315 80.90 58.91 35.15
N TYR A 316 81.21 58.61 33.89
CA TYR A 316 82.54 58.18 33.47
C TYR A 316 83.58 59.27 33.72
N ASN A 317 83.29 60.52 33.32
CA ASN A 317 84.19 61.65 33.51
C ASN A 317 84.41 62.02 34.99
N GLN A 318 83.41 61.86 35.85
CA GLN A 318 83.57 62.07 37.30
C GLN A 318 84.51 61.04 37.94
N LYS A 319 84.40 59.77 37.56
CA LYS A 319 85.31 58.71 38.03
C LYS A 319 86.75 58.95 37.57
N ASP A 320 86.95 59.46 36.37
CA ASP A 320 88.27 59.80 35.84
C ASP A 320 88.89 61.03 36.54
N LEU A 321 88.06 61.98 36.98
CA LEU A 321 88.51 63.14 37.75
C LEU A 321 88.95 62.77 39.18
N GLU A 322 88.27 61.83 39.83
CA GLU A 322 88.68 61.29 41.14
C GLU A 322 90.00 60.53 41.08
N ARG A 323 90.24 59.78 40.00
CA ARG A 323 91.50 59.06 39.77
C ARG A 323 92.69 60.02 39.63
N ASN A 324 92.53 61.07 38.81
CA ASN A 324 93.57 62.08 38.60
C ASN A 324 93.90 62.89 39.87
N LYS A 325 92.92 63.14 40.75
CA LYS A 325 93.18 63.80 42.05
C LYS A 325 94.04 62.96 42.98
N LYS A 326 93.79 61.65 43.06
CA LYS A 326 94.60 60.71 43.87
C LYS A 326 96.04 60.59 43.37
N ASP A 327 96.23 60.63 42.05
CA ASP A 327 97.57 60.60 41.47
C ASP A 327 98.38 61.86 41.82
N PHE A 328 97.74 63.05 41.87
CA PHE A 328 98.37 64.32 42.23
C PHE A 328 98.87 64.36 43.69
N GLU A 329 98.07 63.86 44.64
CA GLU A 329 98.45 63.76 46.06
C GLU A 329 99.68 62.84 46.25
N SER A 330 99.77 61.76 45.46
CA SER A 330 100.91 60.82 45.52
C SER A 330 102.23 61.41 45.05
N TYR A 331 102.20 62.37 44.11
CA TYR A 331 103.41 63.06 43.62
C TYR A 331 103.86 64.16 44.58
N ASP A 332 102.93 64.83 45.26
CA ASP A 332 103.25 65.89 46.22
C ASP A 332 103.93 65.33 47.49
N GLU A 333 103.53 64.13 47.95
CA GLU A 333 104.22 63.41 49.02
C GLU A 333 105.64 62.94 48.63
N LYS A 334 105.84 62.51 47.38
CA LYS A 334 107.16 62.10 46.87
C LYS A 334 108.13 63.28 46.82
N ILE A 335 107.67 64.46 46.41
CA ILE A 335 108.50 65.68 46.36
C ILE A 335 108.91 66.13 47.77
N LYS A 336 108.03 66.03 48.77
CA LYS A 336 108.37 66.31 50.18
C LYS A 336 109.45 65.35 50.71
N LYS A 337 109.36 64.06 50.40
CA LYS A 337 110.37 63.06 50.81
C LYS A 337 111.75 63.32 50.18
N TYR A 338 111.80 63.74 48.91
CA TYR A 338 113.08 64.03 48.26
C TYR A 338 113.77 65.30 48.77
N LYS A 339 113.03 66.32 49.21
CA LYS A 339 113.63 67.50 49.86
C LYS A 339 114.28 67.17 51.21
N ILE A 340 113.63 66.34 52.02
CA ILE A 340 114.15 65.94 53.35
C ILE A 340 115.42 65.08 53.22
N SER A 341 115.46 64.18 52.22
CA SER A 341 116.65 63.34 51.98
C SER A 341 117.85 64.12 51.42
N LEU A 342 117.64 65.28 50.79
CA LEU A 342 118.70 66.10 50.20
C LEU A 342 119.40 66.98 51.27
N ASP A 343 118.66 67.46 52.27
CA ASP A 343 119.23 68.19 53.41
C ASP A 343 120.04 67.28 54.35
N ASP A 344 119.58 66.03 54.55
CA ASP A 344 120.31 65.04 55.36
C ASP A 344 121.69 64.70 54.74
N GLN A 345 121.78 64.57 53.41
CA GLN A 345 123.05 64.31 52.72
C GLN A 345 124.01 65.51 52.70
N LYS A 346 123.49 66.75 52.67
CA LYS A 346 124.34 67.95 52.79
C LYS A 346 124.96 68.08 54.19
N SER A 347 124.22 67.76 55.25
CA SER A 347 124.74 67.81 56.62
C SER A 347 125.84 66.78 56.89
N LYS A 348 125.72 65.58 56.30
CA LYS A 348 126.72 64.51 56.40
C LYS A 348 128.02 64.85 55.68
N LEU A 349 127.95 65.59 54.56
CA LEU A 349 129.13 66.01 53.80
C LEU A 349 130.00 67.04 54.56
N ASP A 350 129.37 67.97 55.28
CA ASP A 350 130.08 68.98 56.09
C ASP A 350 130.68 68.40 57.37
N GLN A 351 130.05 67.39 57.98
CA GLN A 351 130.63 66.64 59.10
C GLN A 351 131.87 65.84 58.68
N THR A 352 131.88 65.29 57.46
CA THR A 352 133.01 64.50 56.94
C THR A 352 134.22 65.38 56.59
N LYS A 353 134.00 66.62 56.12
CA LYS A 353 135.07 67.59 55.86
C LYS A 353 135.76 68.11 57.13
N ASN A 354 135.02 68.21 58.24
CA ASN A 354 135.59 68.59 59.53
C ASN A 354 136.34 67.43 60.23
N LEU A 355 135.95 66.17 59.98
CA LEU A 355 136.66 65.00 60.50
C LEU A 355 138.06 64.82 59.88
N ILE A 356 138.19 65.08 58.57
CA ILE A 356 139.49 64.97 57.85
C ILE A 356 140.51 65.99 58.39
N LYS A 357 140.04 67.19 58.76
CA LYS A 357 140.90 68.27 59.28
C LYS A 357 141.42 68.02 60.71
N ASN A 358 140.72 67.19 61.50
CA ASN A 358 141.16 66.79 62.84
C ASN A 358 142.09 65.56 62.81
N LEU A 359 141.91 64.66 61.83
CA LEU A 359 142.76 63.47 61.68
C LEU A 359 144.17 63.80 61.15
N GLU A 360 144.35 64.91 60.45
CA GLU A 360 145.69 65.40 60.04
C GLU A 360 146.52 65.93 61.22
N ILE A 361 145.87 66.38 62.31
CA ILE A 361 146.53 66.89 63.53
C ILE A 361 146.90 65.73 64.47
N GLU A 362 146.14 64.64 64.52
CA GLU A 362 146.44 63.47 65.36
C GLU A 362 147.56 62.57 64.78
N ASN A 363 147.82 62.60 63.48
CA ASN A 363 148.81 61.70 62.87
C ASN A 363 150.27 62.18 63.02
N GLU A 364 150.50 63.48 63.27
CA GLU A 364 151.81 63.98 63.73
C GLU A 364 152.15 63.48 65.15
N ASP A 365 151.15 63.16 65.98
CA ASP A 365 151.33 62.69 67.35
C ASP A 365 151.54 61.17 67.46
N PHE A 366 151.04 60.36 66.51
CA PHE A 366 151.26 58.91 66.49
C PHE A 366 152.64 58.49 65.94
N LEU A 367 153.30 59.33 65.14
CA LEU A 367 154.71 59.16 64.72
C LEU A 367 155.69 59.15 65.90
N LYS A 368 155.29 59.66 67.08
CA LYS A 368 156.08 59.57 68.33
C LYS A 368 155.82 58.29 69.14
N LYS A 369 154.69 57.60 68.99
CA LYS A 369 154.27 56.51 69.91
C LYS A 369 154.57 55.07 69.48
N LYS A 370 154.88 54.77 68.21
CA LYS A 370 155.18 53.37 67.79
C LYS A 370 156.66 53.04 67.57
N LYS A 371 157.55 54.00 67.81
CA LYS A 371 158.98 53.73 68.10
C LYS A 371 159.19 52.89 69.38
N GLN A 372 158.12 52.50 70.09
CA GLN A 372 158.18 51.84 71.41
C GLN A 372 157.63 50.40 71.48
N ASN A 373 156.78 49.91 70.57
CA ASN A 373 156.13 48.59 70.72
C ASN A 373 156.57 47.53 69.70
N LEU A 374 157.85 47.59 69.36
CA LEU A 374 158.59 46.69 68.49
C LEU A 374 159.08 45.41 69.22
N SER A 375 158.37 44.89 70.24
CA SER A 375 158.94 43.84 71.09
C SER A 375 158.01 42.75 71.65
N THR A 376 156.71 42.71 71.38
CA THR A 376 155.83 41.88 72.25
C THR A 376 154.88 40.86 71.67
N LEU A 377 154.63 40.65 70.36
CA LEU A 377 153.63 39.61 70.01
C LEU A 377 153.79 38.92 68.65
N SER A 378 154.99 38.42 68.41
CA SER A 378 155.29 37.28 67.53
C SER A 378 154.78 35.92 68.07
N THR A 379 153.73 35.87 68.91
CA THR A 379 153.48 34.69 69.77
C THR A 379 152.00 34.47 70.16
N ILE A 380 151.04 34.70 69.25
CA ILE A 380 149.70 34.07 69.27
C ILE A 380 149.31 33.81 67.79
N LYS A 381 149.85 32.83 67.07
CA LYS A 381 150.01 31.38 67.37
C LYS A 381 148.63 30.71 67.44
N ASN A 382 148.27 30.03 66.36
CA ASN A 382 148.12 28.56 66.31
C ASN A 382 147.33 28.01 67.49
N ASP A 383 146.03 27.85 67.32
CA ASP A 383 145.36 26.54 67.38
C ASP A 383 143.84 26.69 67.53
N LEU A 384 143.11 26.23 66.49
CA LEU A 384 141.86 25.44 66.50
C LEU A 384 141.11 25.66 65.17
N VAL A 385 141.45 25.00 64.03
CA VAL A 385 141.32 23.55 63.72
C VAL A 385 139.85 23.13 63.91
N SER A 386 139.01 22.72 62.93
CA SER A 386 139.13 21.88 61.72
C SER A 386 137.75 21.90 61.01
N LEU A 387 137.59 22.16 59.70
CA LEU A 387 137.66 21.20 58.57
C LEU A 387 136.56 20.11 58.63
N LYS A 388 135.56 20.10 57.72
CA LYS A 388 135.52 19.62 56.31
C LYS A 388 134.89 18.21 56.20
N ASP A 389 134.07 18.07 55.15
CA ASP A 389 133.83 16.89 54.28
C ASP A 389 132.52 16.07 54.31
N SER A 390 132.14 15.71 53.07
CA SER A 390 131.14 14.75 52.53
C SER A 390 129.70 15.28 52.33
N GLU A 391 129.08 15.34 51.14
CA GLU A 391 129.07 14.60 49.85
C GLU A 391 128.39 13.21 49.86
N LYS A 392 127.22 13.14 49.18
CA LYS A 392 126.57 11.99 48.47
C LYS A 392 125.82 10.86 49.23
N LYS A 393 124.56 10.70 48.75
CA LYS A 393 123.64 9.52 48.74
C LYS A 393 122.99 9.10 50.08
N LEU A 394 121.65 9.00 50.11
CA LEU A 394 120.86 7.75 50.22
C LEU A 394 119.43 7.98 50.81
N ASN A 395 118.45 7.21 50.30
CA ASN A 395 117.11 6.89 50.83
C ASN A 395 115.96 7.87 50.57
N LYS A 396 114.84 7.55 49.89
CA LYS A 396 114.08 6.28 49.70
C LYS A 396 113.63 5.66 51.03
N LEU A 397 112.47 6.08 51.55
CA LEU A 397 111.37 5.22 52.01
C LEU A 397 110.26 6.03 52.72
N ILE A 398 109.02 5.54 52.60
CA ILE A 398 107.82 5.71 53.45
C ILE A 398 106.78 6.71 52.87
N TYR A 399 105.68 6.27 52.24
CA TYR A 399 104.58 5.43 52.78
C TYR A 399 103.73 6.25 53.75
N ASP A 400 102.69 6.92 53.25
CA ASP A 400 101.33 6.52 53.64
C ASP A 400 100.21 7.40 53.05
N TYR A 401 99.15 6.67 52.67
CA TYR A 401 97.75 7.08 52.61
C TYR A 401 97.24 7.75 51.32
N ASP A 402 97.35 7.16 50.13
CA ASP A 402 96.69 5.91 49.74
C ASP A 402 95.33 5.66 50.39
N ILE A 403 94.33 5.49 49.52
CA ILE A 403 93.04 4.87 49.81
C ILE A 403 92.14 5.71 50.72
N ASP A 404 91.04 6.21 50.14
CA ASP A 404 89.69 5.66 50.38
C ASP A 404 88.67 6.75 49.98
N GLN A 405 87.80 6.70 48.99
CA GLN A 405 87.32 5.74 48.02
C GLN A 405 86.72 6.60 46.89
N LYS A 406 86.96 6.29 45.61
CA LYS A 406 86.20 5.23 44.91
C LYS A 406 84.71 5.54 44.90
N THR A 407 84.11 5.24 43.75
CA THR A 407 82.72 4.79 43.59
C THR A 407 81.65 5.90 43.61
N ARG A 408 80.86 6.15 42.55
CA ARG A 408 80.42 5.33 41.39
C ARG A 408 80.03 6.29 40.25
N LEU A 409 80.59 6.17 39.04
CA LEU A 409 80.25 5.15 38.04
C LEU A 409 78.75 5.13 37.73
N ILE A 410 78.43 5.31 36.45
CA ILE A 410 77.52 4.42 35.71
C ILE A 410 76.19 4.21 36.42
N LEU A 411 75.14 4.92 35.99
CA LEU A 411 73.81 4.32 35.78
C LEU A 411 72.78 5.35 35.26
N LYS A 412 72.31 5.07 34.03
CA LYS A 412 71.10 5.57 33.32
C LYS A 412 71.25 6.88 32.54
N GLU A 413 71.50 6.92 31.23
CA GLU A 413 71.28 5.95 30.14
C GLU A 413 69.86 5.39 30.00
N ARG A 414 68.82 6.03 30.56
CA ARG A 414 67.46 5.48 30.43
C ARG A 414 66.34 6.48 30.73
N ARG A 415 66.30 7.61 30.04
CA ARG A 415 65.04 8.33 29.88
C ARG A 415 64.82 8.71 28.43
N ASP A 416 64.72 9.92 27.95
CA ASP A 416 63.70 10.09 26.90
C ASP A 416 64.18 10.15 25.44
N LYS A 417 64.72 9.01 25.01
CA LYS A 417 64.54 8.41 23.67
C LYS A 417 63.05 8.06 23.39
N ASN A 418 62.18 8.20 24.41
CA ASN A 418 60.75 7.91 24.39
C ASN A 418 59.83 8.90 23.65
N ASN A 419 60.25 10.15 23.39
CA ASN A 419 59.32 11.15 22.83
C ASN A 419 59.35 11.30 21.30
N LYS A 420 60.17 10.51 20.60
CA LYS A 420 60.17 10.43 19.12
C LYS A 420 59.37 9.25 18.56
N GLU A 421 59.21 8.15 19.32
CA GLU A 421 58.53 6.92 18.87
C GLU A 421 56.99 6.92 19.03
N ILE A 422 56.40 7.94 19.70
CA ILE A 422 54.95 7.95 20.01
C ILE A 422 54.11 8.71 18.98
N LYS A 423 54.70 9.60 18.16
CA LYS A 423 53.93 10.35 17.14
C LYS A 423 53.85 9.67 15.76
N GLU A 424 54.75 8.74 15.45
CA GLU A 424 54.64 7.92 14.21
C GLU A 424 53.67 6.74 14.39
N LYS A 425 53.55 6.17 15.61
CA LYS A 425 52.62 5.05 15.91
C LYS A 425 51.13 5.41 15.91
N ILE A 426 50.75 6.70 15.94
CA ILE A 426 49.34 7.11 15.93
C ILE A 426 48.79 7.23 14.50
N SER A 427 49.65 7.46 13.49
CA SER A 427 49.23 7.51 12.08
C SER A 427 49.06 6.12 11.44
N ASP A 428 49.71 5.09 12.00
CA ASP A 428 49.63 3.71 11.48
C ASP A 428 48.43 2.94 12.07
N PHE A 429 48.01 3.26 13.31
CA PHE A 429 46.83 2.63 13.93
C PHE A 429 45.47 3.12 13.40
N GLU A 430 45.41 4.27 12.70
CA GLU A 430 44.19 4.74 12.03
C GLU A 430 43.92 4.02 10.69
N LYS A 431 44.93 3.36 10.09
CA LYS A 431 44.79 2.51 8.89
C LYS A 431 44.48 1.05 9.22
N GLU A 432 44.97 0.52 10.34
CA GLU A 432 44.65 -0.86 10.77
C GLU A 432 43.21 -1.01 11.33
N LEU A 433 42.58 0.07 11.79
CA LEU A 433 41.19 0.07 12.29
C LEU A 433 40.12 0.08 11.19
N THR A 434 40.49 0.39 9.94
CA THR A 434 39.60 0.29 8.77
C THR A 434 39.58 -1.10 8.15
N ASP A 435 40.70 -1.83 8.19
CA ASP A 435 40.79 -3.20 7.64
C ASP A 435 40.17 -4.25 8.59
N ILE A 436 40.28 -4.06 9.92
CA ILE A 436 39.68 -4.95 10.92
C ILE A 436 38.13 -4.84 10.99
N LYS A 437 37.53 -3.79 10.41
CA LYS A 437 36.06 -3.68 10.23
C LYS A 437 35.54 -4.46 9.01
N GLY A 438 36.39 -4.70 7.99
CA GLY A 438 36.05 -5.51 6.82
C GLY A 438 36.10 -7.02 7.09
N ASP A 439 37.10 -7.47 7.86
CA ASP A 439 37.27 -8.88 8.21
C ASP A 439 36.20 -9.39 9.22
N LEU A 440 35.62 -8.50 10.02
CA LEU A 440 34.54 -8.82 10.96
C LEU A 440 33.16 -9.04 10.28
N SER A 441 32.98 -8.56 9.04
CA SER A 441 31.81 -8.89 8.21
C SER A 441 31.96 -10.22 7.46
N ALA A 442 33.17 -10.59 7.02
CA ALA A 442 33.43 -11.85 6.33
C ALA A 442 33.34 -13.07 7.27
N PHE A 443 33.86 -12.97 8.50
CA PHE A 443 33.77 -14.06 9.50
C PHE A 443 32.36 -14.29 10.09
N LYS A 444 31.44 -13.32 9.96
CA LYS A 444 30.03 -13.48 10.36
C LYS A 444 29.20 -14.26 9.34
N GLU A 445 29.54 -14.20 8.05
CA GLU A 445 28.88 -15.00 7.01
C GLU A 445 29.40 -16.45 6.98
N GLU A 446 30.69 -16.67 7.28
CA GLU A 446 31.30 -18.01 7.37
C GLU A 446 30.81 -18.81 8.60
N LYS A 447 30.55 -18.15 9.73
CA LYS A 447 29.94 -18.77 10.93
C LYS A 447 28.50 -19.22 10.70
N ASN A 448 27.72 -18.49 9.91
CA ASN A 448 26.34 -18.87 9.55
C ASN A 448 26.28 -20.01 8.54
N ALA A 449 27.29 -20.14 7.67
CA ALA A 449 27.43 -21.28 6.76
C ALA A 449 27.86 -22.58 7.47
N LEU A 450 28.75 -22.51 8.48
CA LEU A 450 29.13 -23.66 9.30
C LEU A 450 28.05 -24.11 10.29
N SER A 451 27.24 -23.19 10.83
CA SER A 451 26.10 -23.52 11.69
C SER A 451 25.01 -24.35 10.96
N LYS A 452 24.79 -24.10 9.67
CA LYS A 452 23.87 -24.90 8.83
C LYS A 452 24.44 -26.28 8.44
N LYS A 453 25.77 -26.44 8.33
CA LYS A 453 26.40 -27.75 8.10
C LYS A 453 26.41 -28.64 9.36
N LEU A 454 26.55 -28.06 10.55
CA LEU A 454 26.53 -28.80 11.83
C LEU A 454 25.11 -29.32 12.18
N MET A 455 24.06 -28.58 11.81
CA MET A 455 22.65 -29.02 12.01
C MET A 455 22.22 -30.18 11.10
N ILE A 456 22.90 -30.38 9.96
CA ILE A 456 22.60 -31.46 9.00
C ILE A 456 23.37 -32.75 9.35
N GLN A 457 24.55 -32.66 9.97
CA GLN A 457 25.31 -33.85 10.42
C GLN A 457 24.91 -34.35 11.82
N MET A 458 24.31 -33.52 12.70
CA MET A 458 23.74 -34.00 13.96
C MET A 458 22.39 -34.73 13.82
N LYS A 459 21.75 -34.69 12.65
CA LYS A 459 20.53 -35.47 12.35
C LYS A 459 20.79 -36.91 11.85
N THR A 460 22.05 -37.29 11.63
CA THR A 460 22.45 -38.65 11.22
C THR A 460 23.05 -39.49 12.36
N LEU A 461 23.10 -38.96 13.58
CA LEU A 461 23.54 -39.68 14.80
C LEU A 461 22.36 -40.08 15.71
N ILE A 462 21.15 -40.13 15.16
CA ILE A 462 19.99 -40.81 15.75
C ILE A 462 19.49 -41.84 14.73
N LYS A 463 20.23 -42.94 14.62
CA LYS A 463 19.73 -44.29 14.36
C LYS A 463 20.78 -45.33 14.74
#